data_AF-W1YBV1-F1
#
_entry.id   AF-W1YBV1-F1
#
_cell.length_a   1.000
_cell.length_b   1.000
_cell.length_c   1.000
_cell.angle_alpha   90.00
_cell.angle_beta   90.00
_cell.angle_gamma   90.00
#
_symmetry.space_group_name_H-M   'P 1'
#
loop_
_entity.id
_entity.type
_entity.pdbx_description
1 polymer ?
#
loop_
_entity_poly.entity_id
_entity_poly.type
_entity_poly.pdbx_seq_one_letter_code
_entity_poly.pdbx_strand_id
1 'polypeptide(L)' 'SALLTHHNTAAGVFGQLCVMEGTVTYYGFADENTTEPEIKVVINAGSFATSPPQYWHRVELSDDAQFN' A
#
# COMPACT_ATOMS: atom_id res chain seq x y z
N SER A 1 3.89 -9.14 -9.16
CA SER A 1 4.56 -7.86 -8.84
C SER A 1 4.81 -7.81 -7.34
N ALA A 2 5.95 -7.26 -6.88
CA ALA A 2 6.32 -7.20 -5.46
C ALA A 2 5.32 -6.42 -4.59
N LEU A 3 4.60 -5.46 -5.19
CA LEU A 3 3.63 -4.60 -4.49
C LEU A 3 2.39 -5.36 -3.99
N LEU A 4 2.04 -6.47 -4.65
CA LEU A 4 0.85 -7.28 -4.33
C LEU A 4 1.09 -8.23 -3.14
N THR A 5 2.35 -8.35 -2.71
CA THR A 5 2.80 -9.22 -1.62
C THR A 5 3.32 -8.40 -0.46
N HIS A 6 3.51 -9.00 0.73
CA HIS A 6 4.09 -8.32 1.89
C HIS A 6 5.46 -7.72 1.57
N HIS A 7 5.60 -6.41 1.79
CA HIS A 7 6.86 -5.68 1.64
C HIS A 7 6.85 -4.40 2.48
N ASN A 8 7.98 -3.72 2.53
CA ASN A 8 8.11 -2.40 3.13
C ASN A 8 9.07 -1.53 2.32
N THR A 9 9.21 -0.27 2.72
CA THR A 9 10.23 0.65 2.18
C THR A 9 11.52 0.56 3.01
N ALA A 10 12.63 0.99 2.42
CA ALA A 10 13.91 1.06 3.12
C ALA A 10 13.89 2.07 4.28
N ALA A 11 14.85 1.95 5.21
CA ALA A 11 15.02 2.88 6.32
C ALA A 11 15.13 4.34 5.83
N GLY A 12 14.38 5.24 6.46
CA GLY A 12 14.32 6.66 6.09
C GLY A 12 13.54 6.98 4.80
N VAL A 13 13.00 5.98 4.09
CA VAL A 13 12.25 6.18 2.84
C VAL A 13 10.75 6.10 3.09
N PHE A 14 10.05 7.22 2.88
CA PHE A 14 8.58 7.22 2.79
C PHE A 14 8.15 6.82 1.39
N GLY A 15 7.26 5.84 1.29
CA GLY A 15 6.56 5.53 0.05
C GLY A 15 5.35 6.45 -0.10
N GLN A 16 5.09 6.95 -1.30
CA GLN A 16 3.84 7.62 -1.65
C GLN A 16 3.19 6.83 -2.78
N LEU A 17 1.93 6.44 -2.59
CA LEU A 17 1.14 5.74 -3.60
C LEU A 17 0.07 6.69 -4.10
N CYS A 18 0.17 7.09 -5.36
CA CYS A 18 -0.77 8.00 -6.01
C CYS A 18 -1.67 7.20 -6.95
N VAL A 19 -3.00 7.32 -6.81
CA VAL A 19 -3.95 6.59 -7.68
C VAL A 19 -4.52 7.55 -8.73
N MET A 20 -4.36 7.21 -10.01
CA MET A 20 -4.84 7.99 -11.14
C MET A 20 -6.17 7.47 -11.70
N GLU A 21 -6.42 6.18 -11.63
CA GLU A 21 -7.67 5.53 -12.07
C GLU A 21 -7.98 4.33 -11.16
N GLY A 22 -9.26 3.97 -11.06
CA GLY A 22 -9.71 2.85 -10.23
C GLY A 22 -9.50 3.07 -8.74
N THR A 23 -9.19 1.99 -8.03
CA THR A 23 -9.04 1.97 -6.57
C THR A 23 -7.88 1.06 -6.15
N VAL A 24 -7.11 1.52 -5.16
CA VAL A 24 -6.10 0.71 -4.48
C VAL A 24 -6.49 0.54 -3.02
N THR A 25 -6.60 -0.70 -2.56
CA THR A 25 -6.78 -1.01 -1.14
C THR A 25 -5.42 -1.30 -0.50
N TYR A 26 -5.04 -0.48 0.46
CA TYR A 26 -3.83 -0.61 1.25
C TYR A 26 -4.09 -1.37 2.55
N TYR A 27 -3.23 -2.33 2.85
CA TYR A 27 -3.24 -3.10 4.09
C TYR A 27 -1.91 -2.92 4.80
N GLY A 28 -1.94 -2.44 6.05
CA GLY A 28 -0.76 -2.26 6.90
C GLY A 28 -0.70 -3.28 8.03
N PHE A 29 0.51 -3.68 8.41
CA PHE A 29 0.79 -4.77 9.35
C PHE A 29 1.89 -4.37 10.33
N ALA A 30 1.82 -4.92 11.55
CA ALA A 30 2.80 -4.66 12.59
C ALA A 30 4.21 -5.16 12.22
N ASP A 31 4.30 -6.28 11.49
CA ASP A 31 5.55 -6.90 11.07
C ASP A 31 5.39 -7.79 9.82
N GLU A 32 6.49 -8.43 9.39
CA GLU A 32 6.57 -9.31 8.22
C GLU A 32 5.68 -10.56 8.31
N ASN A 33 5.44 -11.07 9.52
CA ASN A 33 4.79 -12.37 9.74
C ASN A 33 3.31 -12.23 10.09
N THR A 34 2.87 -11.02 10.42
CA THR A 34 1.49 -10.72 10.78
C THR A 34 0.59 -10.88 9.55
N THR A 35 -0.42 -11.74 9.64
CA THR A 35 -1.34 -12.01 8.52
C THR A 35 -2.59 -11.15 8.55
N GLU A 36 -2.97 -10.65 9.72
CA GLU A 36 -4.16 -9.81 9.90
C GLU A 36 -3.74 -8.33 9.87
N PRO A 37 -4.30 -7.51 8.97
CA PRO A 37 -3.92 -6.11 8.87
C PRO A 37 -4.44 -5.31 10.08
N GLU A 38 -3.58 -4.47 10.65
CA GLU A 38 -4.00 -3.51 11.68
C GLU A 38 -4.63 -2.25 11.08
N ILE A 39 -4.32 -1.96 9.80
CA ILE A 39 -4.84 -0.82 9.05
C ILE A 39 -5.36 -1.30 7.69
N LYS A 40 -6.54 -0.80 7.31
CA LYS A 40 -7.09 -0.93 5.97
C LYS A 40 -7.54 0.43 5.46
N VAL A 41 -7.01 0.85 4.30
CA VAL A 41 -7.32 2.14 3.67
C VAL A 41 -7.70 1.92 2.22
N VAL A 42 -8.80 2.54 1.78
CA VAL A 42 -9.22 2.56 0.38
C VAL A 42 -8.79 3.89 -0.24
N ILE A 43 -7.99 3.83 -1.30
CA ILE A 43 -7.42 4.99 -1.98
C ILE A 43 -8.05 5.08 -3.36
N ASN A 44 -8.87 6.10 -3.58
CA ASN A 44 -9.56 6.33 -4.85
C ASN A 44 -8.71 7.18 -5.80
N ALA A 45 -9.05 7.13 -7.10
CA ALA A 45 -8.48 8.02 -8.11
C ALA A 45 -8.47 9.50 -7.66
N GLY A 46 -7.35 10.19 -7.92
CA GLY A 46 -7.09 11.57 -7.50
C GLY A 46 -6.60 11.72 -6.06
N SER A 47 -6.45 10.61 -5.32
CA SER A 47 -5.94 10.59 -3.94
C SER A 47 -4.60 9.87 -3.85
N PHE A 48 -3.91 10.06 -2.73
CA PHE A 48 -2.69 9.34 -2.40
C PHE A 48 -2.67 8.90 -0.94
N ALA A 49 -1.84 7.90 -0.63
CA ALA A 49 -1.48 7.54 0.74
C ALA A 49 0.04 7.45 0.89
N THR A 50 0.52 7.61 2.12
CA THR A 50 1.95 7.49 2.45
C THR A 50 2.20 6.29 3.34
N SER A 51 3.25 5.53 3.02
CA SER A 51 3.76 4.45 3.86
C SER A 51 5.01 4.91 4.62
N PRO A 52 5.02 4.83 5.96
CA PRO A 52 6.20 5.12 6.75
C PRO A 52 7.37 4.18 6.41
N PRO A 53 8.63 4.60 6.68
CA PRO A 53 9.80 3.76 6.51
C PRO A 53 9.68 2.43 7.24
N GLN A 54 10.05 1.34 6.58
CA GLN A 54 10.07 -0.02 7.13
C GLN A 54 8.72 -0.56 7.63
N TYR A 55 7.62 0.15 7.35
CA TYR A 55 6.28 -0.30 7.71
C TYR A 55 5.76 -1.34 6.72
N TRP A 56 5.33 -2.49 7.23
CA TRP A 56 4.92 -3.64 6.41
C TRP A 56 3.53 -3.44 5.84
N HIS A 57 3.41 -3.69 4.54
CA HIS A 57 2.16 -3.53 3.82
C HIS A 57 2.07 -4.38 2.56
N ARG A 58 0.86 -4.45 2.02
CA ARG A 58 0.57 -4.92 0.66
C ARG A 58 -0.57 -4.09 0.08
N VAL A 59 -0.71 -4.14 -1.24
CA VAL A 59 -1.86 -3.54 -1.92
C VAL A 59 -2.68 -4.56 -2.69
N GLU A 60 -3.96 -4.25 -2.83
CA GLU A 60 -4.91 -4.95 -3.70
C GLU A 60 -5.51 -3.93 -4.66
N LEU A 61 -5.67 -4.34 -5.91
CA LEU A 61 -6.01 -3.45 -7.02
C LEU A 61 -7.41 -3.79 -7.52
N SER A 62 -8.20 -2.77 -7.86
CA SER A 62 -9.34 -2.98 -8.76
C SER A 62 -8.87 -3.31 -10.18
N ASP A 63 -9.75 -3.88 -11.00
CA ASP A 63 -9.42 -4.30 -12.37
C ASP A 63 -8.93 -3.15 -13.26
N ASP A 64 -9.39 -1.93 -12.99
CA ASP A 64 -9.09 -0.68 -13.70
C ASP A 64 -8.02 0.19 -13.00
N ALA A 65 -7.39 -0.30 -11.92
CA ALA A 65 -6.49 0.52 -11.12
C ALA A 65 -5.23 0.94 -11.89
N GLN A 66 -4.98 2.25 -11.94
CA GLN A 66 -3.72 2.83 -12.39
C GLN A 66 -3.13 3.70 -11.27
N PHE A 67 -1.87 3.44 -10.90
CA PHE A 67 -1.19 4.14 -9.80
C PHE A 67 0.32 4.19 -10.00
N ASN A 68 1.01 5.06 -9.26
CA ASN A 68 2.47 5.21 -9.28
C ASN A 68 3.06 5.55 -7.90
#